data_AF-W1YS62-F1
#
_entry.id   AF-W1YS62-F1
#
_cell.length_a   1.000
_cell.length_b   1.000
_cell.length_c   1.000
_cell.angle_alpha   90.00
_cell.angle_beta   90.00
_cell.angle_gamma   90.00
#
_symmetry.space_group_name_H-M   'P 1'
#
loop_
_entity.id
_entity.type
_entity.pdbx_description
1 polymer ?
#
loop_
_entity_poly.entity_id
_entity_poly.type
_entity_poly.pdbx_seq_one_letter_code
_entity_poly.pdbx_strand_id
1 'polypeptide(L)'
;YSQYKPQDNPALLPTERSIGFYYLPKGEADKTKAKYLISFRFKAKNDWKETMLTGIGSTGADTSAVERDFVKVLDHMIYHAVH
;
A
#
# COMPACT_ATOMS: atom_id res chain seq x y z
N TYR A 1 7.11 13.19 -5.41
CA TYR A 1 7.17 13.30 -3.94
C TYR A 1 6.83 14.71 -3.43
N SER A 2 7.15 15.79 -4.16
CA SER A 2 6.85 17.17 -3.76
C SER A 2 5.35 17.54 -3.73
N GLN A 3 4.53 16.98 -4.63
CA GLN A 3 3.10 17.34 -4.73
C GLN A 3 2.23 16.89 -3.55
N TYR A 4 2.73 15.96 -2.71
CA TYR A 4 2.03 15.45 -1.54
C TYR A 4 2.75 15.80 -0.24
N LYS A 5 3.75 16.68 -0.29
CA LYS A 5 4.43 17.13 0.93
C LYS A 5 3.48 18.12 1.63
N PRO A 6 2.86 17.77 2.76
CA PRO A 6 2.19 18.78 3.58
C PRO A 6 3.22 19.86 3.88
N GLN A 7 2.87 21.13 3.72
CA GLN A 7 3.76 22.29 3.86
C GLN A 7 4.24 22.49 5.32
N ASP A 8 4.94 21.51 5.87
CA ASP A 8 5.49 21.44 7.23
C ASP A 8 4.47 21.81 8.34
N ASN A 9 3.17 21.72 8.06
CA ASN A 9 2.10 21.97 9.02
C ASN A 9 1.62 20.64 9.64
N PRO A 10 1.96 20.35 10.91
CA PRO A 10 1.60 19.11 11.56
C PRO A 10 0.08 18.94 11.76
N ALA A 11 -0.70 20.02 11.66
CA ALA A 11 -2.16 19.98 11.80
C ALA A 11 -2.90 19.58 10.50
N LEU A 12 -2.22 19.53 9.35
CA LEU A 12 -2.83 19.24 8.05
C LEU A 12 -2.71 17.77 7.61
N LEU A 13 -2.05 16.93 8.39
CA LEU A 13 -2.03 15.51 8.13
C LEU A 13 -3.13 14.86 8.96
N PRO A 14 -4.19 14.32 8.33
CA PRO A 14 -5.16 13.52 9.09
C PRO A 14 -4.40 12.44 9.86
N THR A 15 -4.77 12.28 11.14
CA THR A 15 -4.23 11.25 12.04
C THR A 15 -4.40 9.85 11.47
N GLU A 16 -5.38 9.69 10.59
CA GLU A 16 -5.65 8.47 9.86
C GLU A 16 -5.27 8.64 8.40
N ARG A 17 -4.45 7.73 7.91
CA ARG A 17 -4.05 7.69 6.51
C ARG A 17 -4.47 6.35 5.95
N SER A 18 -5.18 6.36 4.83
CA SER A 18 -5.49 5.13 4.11
C SER A 18 -4.75 5.13 2.78
N ILE A 19 -4.12 4.02 2.45
CA ILE A 19 -3.48 3.82 1.14
C ILE A 19 -4.13 2.61 0.47
N GLY A 20 -4.60 2.81 -0.75
CA GLY A 20 -5.13 1.75 -1.61
C GLY A 20 -4.16 1.43 -2.73
N PHE A 21 -3.99 0.14 -3.01
CA PHE A 21 -3.20 -0.40 -4.10
C PHE A 21 -4.13 -0.88 -5.21
N TYR A 22 -3.85 -0.43 -6.41
CA TYR A 22 -4.59 -0.78 -7.62
C TYR A 22 -3.60 -1.25 -8.68
N TYR A 23 -3.99 -2.26 -9.46
CA TYR A 23 -3.23 -2.77 -10.60
C TYR A 23 -3.82 -2.27 -11.90
N LEU A 24 -3.01 -1.59 -12.71
CA LEU A 24 -3.35 -1.25 -14.08
C LEU A 24 -2.77 -2.34 -15.00
N PRO A 25 -3.60 -3.07 -15.77
CA PRO A 25 -3.11 -4.11 -16.68
C PRO A 25 -2.03 -3.62 -17.65
N LYS A 26 -1.06 -4.48 -17.94
CA LYS A 26 0.04 -4.14 -18.86
C LYS A 26 -0.52 -3.71 -20.23
N GLY A 27 -0.09 -2.55 -20.70
CA GLY A 27 -0.54 -1.95 -21.97
C GLY A 27 -1.78 -1.07 -21.84
N GLU A 28 -2.42 -1.02 -20.67
CA GLU A 28 -3.51 -0.09 -20.40
C GLU A 28 -2.98 1.25 -19.89
N ALA A 29 -3.49 2.35 -20.44
CA ALA A 29 -3.12 3.71 -20.06
C ALA A 29 -4.27 4.43 -19.34
N ASP A 30 -5.50 3.95 -19.54
CA ASP A 30 -6.69 4.46 -18.88
C ASP A 30 -6.73 4.01 -17.41
N LYS A 31 -6.36 4.92 -16.51
CA LYS A 31 -6.33 4.67 -15.06
C LYS A 31 -7.69 4.29 -14.48
N THR A 32 -8.80 4.59 -15.16
CA THR A 32 -10.13 4.17 -14.70
C THR A 32 -10.33 2.66 -14.77
N LYS A 33 -9.51 1.96 -15.56
CA LYS A 33 -9.50 0.50 -15.66
C LYS A 33 -8.58 -0.18 -14.65
N ALA A 34 -8.00 0.56 -13.72
CA ALA A 34 -7.20 -0.02 -12.65
C ALA A 34 -8.09 -0.89 -11.74
N LYS A 35 -7.63 -2.12 -11.48
CA LYS A 35 -8.31 -3.10 -10.63
C LYS A 35 -7.84 -2.91 -9.19
N TYR A 36 -8.77 -2.86 -8.25
CA TYR A 36 -8.45 -2.80 -6.82
C TYR A 36 -7.75 -4.08 -6.37
N LEU A 37 -6.70 -3.95 -5.56
CA LEU A 37 -6.00 -5.08 -4.95
C LEU A 37 -6.26 -5.14 -3.43
N ILE A 38 -5.79 -4.14 -2.69
CA ILE A 38 -5.85 -4.10 -1.22
C ILE A 38 -5.70 -2.66 -0.73
N SER A 39 -6.23 -2.36 0.47
CA SER A 39 -6.01 -1.08 1.13
C SER A 39 -5.71 -1.29 2.62
N PHE A 40 -4.98 -0.34 3.18
CA PHE A 40 -4.62 -0.33 4.58
C PHE A 40 -4.96 1.02 5.20
N ARG A 41 -5.31 0.99 6.48
CA ARG A 41 -5.46 2.17 7.32
C ARG A 41 -4.32 2.21 8.32
N PHE A 42 -3.55 3.28 8.27
CA PHE A 42 -2.53 3.62 9.24
C PHE A 42 -3.18 4.39 10.39
N LYS A 43 -3.00 3.88 11.60
CA LYS A 43 -3.43 4.44 12.88
C LYS A 43 -2.41 5.43 13.45
N ALA A 44 -1.14 5.36 13.03
CA ALA A 44 -0.08 6.25 13.53
C ALA A 44 0.95 6.62 12.45
N LYS A 45 1.82 7.60 12.73
CA LYS A 45 2.79 8.13 11.75
C LYS A 45 3.81 7.10 11.26
N ASN A 46 4.12 6.07 12.04
CA ASN A 46 5.19 5.10 11.80
C ASN A 46 4.74 3.63 11.95
N ASP A 47 3.46 3.34 11.75
CA ASP A 47 2.89 2.00 11.98
C ASP A 47 2.98 1.05 10.78
N TRP A 48 3.61 1.45 9.67
CA TRP A 48 3.71 0.65 8.43
C TRP A 48 4.01 -0.83 8.68
N LYS A 49 5.04 -1.13 9.49
CA LYS A 49 5.41 -2.52 9.81
C LYS A 49 4.26 -3.26 10.50
N GLU A 50 3.65 -2.67 11.53
CA GLU A 50 2.53 -3.27 12.27
C GLU A 50 1.29 -3.45 11.38
N THR A 51 1.00 -2.45 10.55
CA THR A 51 -0.10 -2.49 9.57
C THR A 51 0.10 -3.61 8.56
N MET A 52 1.33 -3.86 8.09
CA MET A 52 1.62 -4.96 7.18
C MET A 52 1.60 -6.32 7.90
N LEU A 53 2.21 -6.44 9.09
CA LEU A 53 2.18 -7.68 9.88
C LEU A 53 0.74 -8.16 10.11
N THR A 54 -0.17 -7.24 10.45
CA THR A 54 -1.59 -7.55 10.67
C THR A 54 -2.40 -7.64 9.38
N GLY A 55 -2.18 -6.72 8.44
CA GLY A 55 -2.98 -6.57 7.22
C GLY A 55 -2.69 -7.60 6.14
N ILE A 56 -1.47 -8.13 6.07
CA ILE A 56 -1.09 -9.18 5.11
C ILE A 56 -0.61 -10.47 5.76
N GLY A 57 -0.57 -10.52 7.11
CA GLY A 57 -0.09 -11.70 7.84
C GLY A 57 1.41 -11.97 7.68
N SER A 58 2.23 -10.94 7.42
CA SER A 58 3.68 -11.12 7.31
C SER A 58 4.27 -11.57 8.65
N THR A 59 5.34 -12.36 8.59
CA THR A 59 6.12 -12.80 9.76
C THR A 59 7.54 -12.20 9.75
N GLY A 60 7.77 -11.18 8.92
CA GLY A 60 9.07 -10.54 8.73
C GLY A 60 9.61 -9.89 10.01
N ALA A 61 10.86 -10.22 10.37
CA ALA A 61 11.51 -9.70 11.58
C ALA A 61 11.88 -8.21 11.46
N ASP A 62 12.13 -7.72 10.25
CA ASP A 62 12.49 -6.34 9.94
C ASP A 62 11.59 -5.75 8.83
N THR A 63 11.69 -4.44 8.61
CA THR A 63 10.87 -3.73 7.63
C THR A 63 11.06 -4.27 6.22
N SER A 64 12.29 -4.60 5.82
CA SER A 64 12.57 -5.10 4.47
C SER A 64 12.02 -6.51 4.25
N ALA A 65 11.99 -7.35 5.29
CA ALA A 65 11.34 -8.66 5.24
C ALA A 65 9.83 -8.52 5.03
N VAL A 66 9.20 -7.61 5.77
CA VAL A 66 7.78 -7.30 5.63
C VAL A 66 7.43 -6.75 4.25
N GLU A 67 8.29 -5.89 3.68
CA GLU A 67 8.13 -5.39 2.31
C GLU A 67 8.24 -6.49 1.26
N ARG A 68 9.18 -7.44 1.43
CA ARG A 68 9.28 -8.60 0.52
C ARG A 68 8.04 -9.48 0.56
N ASP A 69 7.48 -9.71 1.76
CA ASP A 69 6.23 -10.46 1.90
C ASP A 69 5.06 -9.71 1.26
N PHE A 70 5.01 -8.39 1.41
CA PHE A 70 4.01 -7.57 0.75
C PHE A 70 4.08 -7.66 -0.78
N VAL A 71 5.28 -7.63 -1.37
CA VAL A 71 5.46 -7.81 -2.81
C VAL A 71 4.91 -9.16 -3.29
N LYS A 72 5.15 -10.25 -2.54
CA LYS A 72 4.61 -11.57 -2.90
C LYS A 72 3.08 -11.59 -2.88
N VAL A 73 2.47 -10.93 -1.91
CA VAL A 73 1.00 -10.81 -1.83
C VAL A 73 0.46 -10.02 -3.01
N LEU A 74 1.09 -8.89 -3.36
CA LEU A 74 0.70 -8.13 -4.55
C LEU A 74 0.85 -8.94 -5.84
N ASP A 75 1.95 -9.66 -6.02
CA ASP A 75 2.19 -10.50 -7.19
C ASP A 75 1.11 -11.59 -7.34
N HIS A 76 0.78 -12.26 -6.23
CA HIS A 76 -0.33 -13.22 -6.18
C HIS A 76 -1.67 -12.57 -6.57
N MET A 77 -1.99 -11.39 -6.01
CA MET A 77 -3.23 -10.67 -6.35
C MET A 77 -3.26 -10.24 -7.82
N ILE A 78 -2.13 -9.80 -8.38
CA ILE A 78 -2.01 -9.42 -9.80
C ILE A 78 -2.23 -10.63 -10.69
N TYR A 79 -1.63 -11.78 -10.36
CA TYR A 79 -1.81 -13.02 -11.12
C TYR A 79 -3.29 -13.39 -11.25
N HIS A 80 -4.05 -13.36 -10.15
CA HIS A 80 -5.51 -13.62 -10.12
C HIS A 80 -6.36 -12.48 -10.68
N ALA A 81 -5.82 -11.26 -10.77
CA ALA A 81 -6.50 -10.17 -11.44
C ALA A 81 -6.38 -10.25 -12.97
N VAL A 82 -5.42 -11.03 -13.50
CA VAL A 82 -5.13 -11.18 -14.93
C VAL A 82 -5.73 -12.47 -15.52
N HIS A 83 -5.76 -13.56 -14.75
CA HIS A 83 -6.28 -14.88 -15.15
C HIS A 83 -7.63 -15.17 -14.53
#